data_AF-A0A2N0HKN9-F1
#
_entry.id   AF-A0A2N0HKN9-F1
#
_cell.length_a   1.000
_cell.length_b   1.000
_cell.length_c   1.000
_cell.angle_alpha   90.00
_cell.angle_beta   90.00
_cell.angle_gamma   90.00
#
_symmetry.space_group_name_H-M   'P 1'
#
loop_
_entity.id
_entity.type
_entity.pdbx_description
1 polymer ?
#
loop_
_entity_poly.entity_id
_entity_poly.type
_entity_poly.pdbx_seq_one_letter_code
_entity_poly.pdbx_strand_id
1 'polypeptide(L)'
;MGLSLPHLIILALVVLVLFGRGRISEMMGDFGKGIKSFKEGMNDEANPPVTPPAQQIPPPPPANQATLNGETVIDSTSQPPKP
;
A
#
# COMPACT_ATOMS: atom_id res chain seq x y z
N MET A 1 -34.97 -28.69 1.02
CA MET A 1 -35.18 -27.27 1.37
C MET A 1 -33.86 -26.70 1.88
N GLY A 2 -32.86 -26.60 1.00
CA GLY A 2 -31.51 -26.16 1.37
C GLY A 2 -31.42 -24.63 1.40
N LEU A 3 -30.40 -24.12 2.08
CA LEU A 3 -30.01 -22.70 2.07
C LEU A 3 -29.66 -22.29 0.64
N SER A 4 -30.68 -21.91 -0.13
CA SER A 4 -30.50 -21.36 -1.47
C SER A 4 -29.93 -19.94 -1.35
N LEU A 5 -29.12 -19.54 -2.33
CA LEU A 5 -28.57 -18.18 -2.48
C LEU A 5 -29.50 -17.04 -2.02
N PRO A 6 -30.80 -17.00 -2.38
CA PRO A 6 -31.70 -15.94 -1.91
C PRO A 6 -31.88 -15.90 -0.38
N HIS A 7 -31.89 -17.04 0.31
CA HIS A 7 -31.97 -17.07 1.78
C HIS A 7 -30.73 -16.45 2.43
N LEU A 8 -29.53 -16.68 1.86
CA LEU A 8 -28.29 -16.08 2.37
C LEU A 8 -28.26 -14.57 2.17
N ILE A 9 -28.76 -14.07 1.04
CA ILE A 9 -28.88 -12.61 0.80
C ILE A 9 -29.81 -11.97 1.83
N ILE A 10 -30.98 -12.58 2.10
CA ILE A 10 -31.94 -12.07 3.08
C ILE A 10 -31.31 -12.06 4.49
N LEU A 11 -30.60 -13.13 4.86
CA LEU A 11 -29.90 -13.20 6.14
C LEU A 11 -28.81 -12.13 6.27
N ALA A 12 -28.01 -11.93 5.21
CA ALA A 12 -26.98 -10.89 5.18
C ALA A 12 -27.59 -9.48 5.32
N LEU A 13 -28.76 -9.24 4.73
CA LEU A 13 -29.50 -7.98 4.87
C LEU A 13 -29.93 -7.74 6.32
N VAL A 14 -30.47 -8.76 6.99
CA VAL A 14 -30.87 -8.67 8.41
C VAL A 14 -29.67 -8.36 9.29
N VAL A 15 -28.55 -9.06 9.09
CA VAL A 15 -27.30 -8.80 9.82
C VAL A 15 -26.79 -7.38 9.55
N LEU A 16 -26.84 -6.91 8.29
CA LEU A 16 -26.42 -5.56 7.92
C LEU A 16 -27.27 -4.47 8.60
N VAL A 17 -28.58 -4.69 8.78
CA VAL A 17 -29.47 -3.75 9.48
C VAL A 17 -29.20 -3.74 10.99
N LEU A 18 -28.98 -4.90 11.60
CA LEU A 18 -28.73 -5.01 13.05
C LEU A 18 -27.36 -4.43 13.45
N PHE A 19 -26.32 -4.75 12.69
CA PHE A 19 -24.96 -4.30 12.97
C PHE A 19 -24.65 -2.93 12.35
N GLY A 20 -25.40 -2.53 11.32
CA GLY A 20 -25.17 -1.31 10.55
C GLY A 20 -23.94 -1.39 9.63
N ARG A 21 -23.96 -0.59 8.56
CA ARG A 21 -22.86 -0.51 7.59
C ARG A 21 -21.51 -0.10 8.19
N GLY A 22 -21.53 0.73 9.24
CA GLY A 22 -20.31 1.27 9.85
C GLY A 22 -19.48 0.20 10.57
N ARG A 23 -20.12 -0.63 11.40
CA ARG A 23 -19.42 -1.68 12.14
C ARG A 23 -18.94 -2.82 11.24
N ILE A 24 -19.76 -3.24 10.27
CA ILE A 24 -19.36 -4.29 9.33
C ILE A 24 -18.18 -3.84 8.47
N SER A 25 -18.15 -2.59 7.99
CA SER A 25 -17.04 -2.11 7.16
C SER A 25 -15.72 -1.98 7.94
N GLU A 26 -15.78 -1.59 9.21
CA GLU A 26 -14.61 -1.50 10.09
C GLU A 26 -14.05 -2.91 10.39
N MET A 27 -14.92 -3.84 10.80
CA MET A 27 -14.53 -5.23 11.07
C MET A 27 -14.06 -5.98 9.82
N MET A 28 -14.72 -5.79 8.67
CA MET A 28 -14.33 -6.41 7.40
C MET A 28 -12.98 -5.88 6.90
N GLY A 29 -12.63 -4.63 7.21
CA GLY A 29 -11.32 -4.06 6.90
C GLY A 29 -10.19 -4.78 7.64
N ASP A 30 -10.34 -4.99 8.94
CA ASP A 30 -9.34 -5.70 9.75
C ASP A 30 -9.28 -7.19 9.41
N PHE A 31 -10.44 -7.82 9.18
CA PHE A 31 -10.52 -9.21 8.75
C PHE A 31 -9.90 -9.41 7.36
N GLY A 32 -10.14 -8.48 6.43
CA GLY A 32 -9.58 -8.50 5.08
C GLY A 32 -8.06 -8.40 5.07
N LYS A 33 -7.48 -7.54 5.93
CA LYS A 33 -6.02 -7.46 6.11
C LYS A 33 -5.45 -8.78 6.64
N GLY A 34 -6.08 -9.39 7.66
CA GLY A 34 -5.66 -10.67 8.21
C GLY A 34 -5.67 -11.80 7.16
N ILE A 35 -6.76 -11.92 6.38
CA ILE A 35 -6.85 -12.90 5.30
C ILE A 35 -5.84 -12.62 4.18
N LYS A 36 -5.59 -11.35 3.85
CA LYS A 36 -4.60 -10.97 2.83
C LYS A 36 -3.19 -11.37 3.26
N SER A 37 -2.77 -11.03 4.47
CA SER A 37 -1.45 -11.42 5.00
C SER A 37 -1.30 -12.93 5.14
N PHE A 38 -2.37 -13.64 5.50
CA PHE A 38 -2.37 -15.11 5.51
C PHE A 38 -2.17 -15.70 4.10
N LYS A 39 -2.83 -15.10 3.09
CA LYS A 39 -2.67 -15.53 1.70
C LYS A 39 -1.29 -15.16 1.13
N GLU A 40 -0.76 -13.99 1.46
CA GLU A 40 0.59 -13.57 1.09
C GLU A 40 1.63 -14.51 1.69
N GLY A 41 1.54 -14.82 2.99
CA GLY A 41 2.44 -15.77 3.65
C GLY A 41 2.38 -17.20 3.06
N MET A 42 1.20 -17.66 2.64
CA MET A 42 1.06 -18.97 1.97
C MET A 42 1.58 -18.96 0.52
N ASN A 43 1.54 -17.81 -0.18
CA ASN A 43 2.06 -17.69 -1.55
C ASN A 43 3.58 -17.45 -1.60
N ASP A 44 4.16 -16.85 -0.55
CA ASP A 44 5.60 -16.60 -0.46
C ASP A 44 6.41 -17.92 -0.44
N GLU A 45 5.80 -19.03 0.02
CA GLU A 45 6.39 -20.38 -0.09
C GLU A 45 6.35 -20.96 -1.52
N ALA A 46 5.51 -20.42 -2.40
CA ALA A 46 5.25 -20.98 -3.73
C ALA A 46 5.74 -20.10 -4.90
N ASN A 47 5.94 -18.78 -4.72
CA ASN A 47 6.40 -17.87 -5.77
C ASN A 47 6.97 -16.55 -5.17
N PRO A 48 8.19 -16.10 -5.52
CA PRO A 48 8.72 -14.81 -5.07
C PRO A 48 7.80 -13.63 -5.50
N PRO A 49 7.77 -12.54 -4.71
CA PRO A 49 6.62 -11.64 -4.67
C PRO A 49 6.48 -10.78 -5.93
N VAL A 50 5.33 -10.88 -6.58
CA VAL A 50 4.78 -9.81 -7.44
C VAL A 50 4.11 -8.78 -6.55
N THR A 51 4.90 -7.84 -6.04
CA THR A 51 4.44 -6.69 -5.26
C THR A 51 3.40 -5.90 -6.06
N PRO A 52 2.12 -5.80 -5.64
CA PRO A 52 1.24 -4.78 -6.18
C PRO A 52 1.87 -3.42 -5.87
N PRO A 53 1.91 -2.46 -6.82
CA PRO A 53 2.59 -1.20 -6.60
C PRO A 53 2.02 -0.54 -5.35
N ALA A 54 2.91 -0.32 -4.37
CA ALA A 54 2.62 0.54 -3.24
C ALA A 54 2.00 1.82 -3.81
N GLN A 55 0.81 2.18 -3.33
CA GLN A 55 0.26 3.49 -3.63
C GLN A 55 1.31 4.50 -3.18
N GLN A 56 1.98 5.11 -4.15
CA GLN A 56 3.04 6.07 -3.96
C GLN A 56 2.48 7.19 -3.10
N ILE A 57 2.94 7.30 -1.86
CA ILE A 57 2.98 8.59 -1.19
C ILE A 57 3.95 9.41 -2.06
N PRO A 58 3.53 10.54 -2.67
CA PRO A 58 4.42 11.32 -3.52
C PRO A 58 5.70 11.65 -2.72
N PRO A 59 6.89 11.58 -3.36
CA PRO A 59 8.13 11.83 -2.65
C PRO A 59 8.10 13.22 -1.99
N PRO A 60 8.57 13.36 -0.74
CA PRO A 60 8.59 14.66 -0.08
C PRO A 60 9.45 15.63 -0.91
N PRO A 61 9.02 16.91 -1.05
CA PRO A 61 9.76 17.90 -1.81
C PRO A 61 11.18 18.07 -1.23
N PRO A 62 12.20 18.33 -2.08
CA PRO A 62 13.57 18.51 -1.62
C PRO A 62 13.64 19.68 -0.64
N ALA A 63 14.14 19.41 0.57
CA ALA A 63 14.35 20.40 1.59
C ALA A 63 15.31 21.49 1.09
N ASN A 64 14.85 22.73 1.20
CA ASN A 64 15.54 23.96 0.84
C ASN A 64 17.05 23.91 1.16
N GLN A 65 17.87 24.02 0.12
CA GLN A 65 19.27 24.42 0.26
C GLN A 65 19.29 25.88 0.69
N ALA A 66 19.42 26.12 1.99
CA ALA A 66 19.88 27.41 2.50
C ALA A 66 21.41 27.34 2.59
N THR A 67 22.12 27.86 1.57
CA THR A 67 23.52 28.24 1.74
C THR A 67 23.56 29.75 1.96
N LEU A 68 23.81 30.14 3.22
CA LEU A 68 24.20 31.48 3.60
C LEU A 68 25.71 31.38 3.83
N ASN A 69 26.46 32.31 3.22
CA ASN A 69 27.92 32.45 3.22
C ASN A 69 28.59 31.77 2.02
N GLY A 70 28.59 32.50 0.90
CA GLY A 70 29.18 32.07 -0.35
C GLY A 70 30.68 31.83 -0.25
N GLU A 71 31.10 30.60 -0.51
CA GLU A 71 32.31 30.29 -1.25
C GLU A 71 32.23 28.82 -1.68
N THR A 72 32.15 28.56 -2.97
CA THR A 72 32.54 27.26 -3.54
C THR A 72 33.21 27.58 -4.85
N VAL A 73 34.53 27.69 -4.76
CA VAL A 73 35.46 27.89 -5.86
C VAL A 73 35.30 26.71 -6.83
N ILE A 74 34.83 27.00 -8.04
CA ILE A 74 34.86 26.08 -9.17
C ILE A 74 36.27 26.09 -9.77
N ASP A 75 37.22 25.35 -9.18
CA ASP A 75 38.49 25.06 -9.86
C ASP A 75 38.28 23.85 -10.79
N SER A 76 38.10 24.16 -12.08
CA SER A 76 38.14 23.20 -13.18
C SER A 76 39.44 23.42 -13.97
N THR A 77 40.59 23.03 -13.41
CA THR A 77 41.80 22.75 -14.19
C THR A 77 42.21 21.29 -13.97
N SER A 78 41.78 20.40 -14.87
CA SER A 78 42.30 19.04 -15.02
C SER A 78 41.91 18.45 -16.39
N GLN A 79 42.67 18.89 -17.39
CA GLN A 79 43.26 18.15 -18.51
C GLN A 79 42.53 16.92 -19.14
N PRO A 80 42.37 16.89 -20.48
CA PRO A 80 41.79 15.76 -21.23
C PRO A 80 42.80 14.61 -21.48
N PRO A 81 42.36 13.34 -21.58
CA PRO A 81 43.22 12.23 -21.99
C PRO A 81 43.12 11.90 -23.49
N LYS A 82 44.26 11.92 -24.21
CA LYS A 82 44.62 11.07 -25.39
C LYS A 82 46.07 11.38 -25.83
N PRO A 83 46.84 10.47 -26.46
CA PRO A 83 46.48 9.55 -27.55
C PRO A 83 46.21 8.09 -27.18
#